data_AF-A0A3D3H114-F1
#
_entry.id   AF-A0A3D3H114-F1
#
_cell.length_a   1.000
_cell.length_b   1.000
_cell.length_c   1.000
_cell.angle_alpha   90.00
_cell.angle_beta   90.00
_cell.angle_gamma   90.00
#
_symmetry.space_group_name_H-M   'P 1'
#
loop_
_entity.id
_entity.type
_entity.pdbx_description
1 polymer ?
#
loop_
_entity_poly.entity_id
_entity_poly.type
_entity_poly.pdbx_seq_one_letter_code
_entity_poly.pdbx_strand_id
1 'polypeptide(L)'
;MNYKTPYLLVENKKMLIRTLFVSFICTLMFGCASSNNSSSMYSPGEINSYWFTKNLKREGVVATDSGLQYKVLEQSSGCKPDPDYKVTVHYKMLSAKSKKIIDSSYQRGGPDKFLLSKMVKGWR
;
A
#
# COMPACT_ATOMS: atom_id res chain seq x y z
N MET A 1 77.54 0.44 -15.11
CA MET A 1 76.50 1.41 -15.51
C MET A 1 75.14 0.75 -15.38
N ASN A 2 74.31 1.25 -14.46
CA ASN A 2 73.03 0.66 -14.08
C ASN A 2 71.93 1.04 -15.08
N TYR A 3 71.39 0.08 -15.83
CA TYR A 3 70.17 0.26 -16.62
C TYR A 3 68.95 -0.03 -15.75
N LYS A 4 68.42 1.01 -15.10
CA LYS A 4 67.14 0.92 -14.38
C LYS A 4 66.17 1.96 -14.91
N THR A 5 65.49 1.64 -16.01
CA THR A 5 64.12 2.11 -16.38
C THR A 5 63.76 1.56 -17.76
N PRO A 6 62.62 0.84 -17.91
CA PRO A 6 61.42 1.53 -18.41
C PRO A 6 60.09 0.98 -17.85
N TYR A 7 60.10 0.33 -16.67
CA TYR A 7 58.88 -0.27 -16.11
C TYR A 7 57.86 0.74 -15.57
N LEU A 8 58.31 1.92 -15.10
CA LEU A 8 57.44 2.92 -14.47
C LEU A 8 56.55 3.70 -15.46
N LEU A 9 56.90 3.78 -16.75
CA LEU A 9 56.12 4.51 -17.75
C LEU A 9 54.94 3.70 -18.30
N VAL A 10 55.07 2.37 -18.36
CA VAL A 10 54.02 1.47 -18.88
C VAL A 10 52.92 1.24 -17.84
N GLU A 11 53.30 1.07 -16.57
CA GLU A 11 52.37 0.96 -15.43
C GLU A 11 51.49 2.22 -15.28
N ASN A 12 52.09 3.41 -15.39
CA ASN A 12 51.36 4.68 -15.28
C ASN A 12 50.34 4.89 -16.41
N LYS A 13 50.64 4.48 -17.65
CA LYS A 13 49.66 4.57 -18.76
C LYS A 13 48.50 3.58 -18.58
N LYS A 14 48.77 2.36 -18.09
CA LYS A 14 47.74 1.36 -17.77
C LYS A 14 46.88 1.79 -16.57
N MET A 15 47.47 2.40 -15.55
CA MET A 15 46.76 2.99 -14.41
C MET A 15 45.89 4.18 -14.83
N LEU A 16 46.41 5.12 -15.64
CA LEU A 16 45.64 6.27 -16.13
C LEU A 16 44.42 5.87 -16.97
N ILE A 17 44.55 4.86 -17.84
CA ILE A 17 43.43 4.35 -18.64
C ILE A 17 42.37 3.66 -17.76
N ARG A 18 42.80 2.91 -16.72
CA ARG A 18 41.88 2.28 -15.76
C ARG A 18 41.15 3.30 -14.91
N THR A 19 41.83 4.36 -14.48
CA THR A 19 41.21 5.44 -13.69
C THR A 19 40.20 6.25 -14.51
N LEU A 20 40.47 6.50 -15.80
CA LEU A 20 39.54 7.18 -16.69
C LEU A 20 38.29 6.34 -17.03
N PHE A 21 38.42 5.01 -17.14
CA PHE A 21 37.27 4.11 -17.33
C PHE A 21 36.39 4.00 -16.06
N VAL A 22 36.99 3.96 -14.87
CA VAL A 22 36.25 3.88 -13.61
C VAL A 22 35.54 5.20 -13.29
N SER A 23 36.12 6.36 -13.62
CA SER A 23 35.45 7.65 -13.39
C SER A 23 34.30 7.91 -14.37
N PHE A 24 34.38 7.42 -15.61
CA PHE A 24 33.32 7.58 -16.61
C PHE A 24 32.08 6.72 -16.30
N ILE A 25 32.25 5.59 -15.60
CA ILE A 25 31.14 4.75 -15.13
C ILE A 25 30.47 5.35 -13.89
N CYS A 26 31.22 6.02 -13.00
CA CYS A 26 30.66 6.64 -11.80
C CYS A 26 29.82 7.91 -12.07
N THR A 27 30.13 8.67 -13.12
CA THR A 27 29.36 9.89 -13.46
C THR A 27 28.01 9.61 -14.11
N LEU A 28 27.79 8.39 -14.62
CA LEU A 28 26.49 7.94 -15.16
C LEU A 28 25.48 7.53 -14.07
N MET A 29 25.90 7.42 -12.81
CA MET A 29 25.05 7.03 -11.67
C MET A 29 24.65 8.20 -10.76
N PHE A 30 24.96 9.44 -11.12
CA PHE A 30 24.49 10.65 -10.42
C PHE A 30 23.38 11.41 -11.17
N GLY A 31 22.75 10.75 -12.15
CA GLY A 31 21.70 11.31 -12.99
C GLY A 31 20.31 10.71 -12.75
N CYS A 32 19.86 10.65 -11.50
CA CYS A 32 18.42 10.52 -11.21
C CYS A 32 17.99 11.76 -10.44
N ALA A 33 17.69 12.84 -11.17
CA ALA A 33 16.96 13.96 -10.61
C ALA A 33 15.65 13.43 -10.03
N SER A 34 15.50 13.56 -8.71
CA SER A 34 14.31 13.19 -7.97
C SER A 34 13.13 14.03 -8.45
N SER A 35 12.34 13.51 -9.40
CA SER A 35 11.03 14.08 -9.72
C SER A 35 10.08 13.71 -8.60
N ASN A 36 9.96 14.59 -7.61
CA ASN A 36 8.92 14.53 -6.60
C ASN A 36 7.59 14.91 -7.25
N ASN A 37 7.01 13.99 -8.03
CA ASN A 37 5.63 14.10 -8.48
C ASN A 37 4.89 12.85 -8.00
N SER A 38 4.40 12.91 -6.77
CA SER A 38 3.56 11.87 -6.16
C SER A 38 2.12 11.96 -6.68
N SER A 39 1.95 12.05 -8.00
CA SER A 39 0.68 11.67 -8.63
C SER A 39 0.58 10.15 -8.54
N SER A 40 -0.41 9.65 -7.80
CA SER A 40 -0.58 8.21 -7.62
C SER A 40 -0.68 7.52 -8.98
N MET A 41 0.34 6.73 -9.33
CA MET A 41 0.48 5.99 -10.59
C MET A 41 -0.72 5.06 -10.89
N TYR A 42 -1.53 4.76 -9.87
CA TYR A 42 -2.73 3.93 -9.94
C TYR A 42 -4.01 4.75 -9.74
N SER A 43 -5.02 4.44 -10.54
CA SER A 43 -6.38 4.95 -10.37
C SER A 43 -7.03 4.46 -9.07
N PRO A 44 -8.04 5.19 -8.53
CA PRO A 44 -8.82 4.71 -7.39
C PRO A 44 -9.44 3.32 -7.60
N GLY A 45 -9.86 2.99 -8.83
CA GLY A 45 -10.40 1.69 -9.19
C GLY A 45 -9.37 0.56 -9.04
N GLU A 46 -8.14 0.79 -9.50
CA GLU A 46 -7.05 -0.18 -9.36
C GLU A 46 -6.66 -0.41 -7.91
N ILE A 47 -6.59 0.66 -7.10
CA ILE A 47 -6.31 0.56 -5.65
C ILE A 47 -7.39 -0.29 -4.96
N ASN A 48 -8.67 -0.06 -5.29
CA ASN A 48 -9.77 -0.82 -4.73
C ASN A 48 -9.70 -2.29 -5.15
N SER A 49 -9.55 -2.56 -6.46
CA SER A 49 -9.47 -3.92 -7.00
C SER A 49 -8.32 -4.71 -6.36
N TYR A 50 -7.14 -4.09 -6.23
CA TYR A 50 -6.00 -4.68 -5.55
C TYR A 50 -6.32 -5.03 -4.09
N TRP A 51 -6.98 -4.12 -3.36
CA TRP A 51 -7.35 -4.36 -1.97
C TRP A 51 -8.32 -5.53 -1.83
N PHE A 52 -9.38 -5.59 -2.63
CA PHE A 52 -10.35 -6.70 -2.61
C PHE A 52 -9.70 -8.04 -2.96
N THR A 53 -8.80 -8.06 -3.94
CA THR A 53 -8.05 -9.27 -4.33
C THR A 53 -7.17 -9.78 -3.21
N LYS A 54 -6.50 -8.87 -2.48
CA LYS A 54 -5.64 -9.25 -1.35
C LYS A 54 -6.45 -9.63 -0.12
N ASN A 55 -7.54 -8.94 0.16
CA ASN A 55 -8.36 -9.17 1.34
C ASN A 55 -9.05 -10.53 1.30
N LEU A 56 -9.50 -10.97 0.11
CA LEU A 56 -10.11 -12.29 -0.08
C LEU A 56 -9.19 -13.46 0.29
N LYS A 57 -7.86 -13.27 0.20
CA LYS A 57 -6.86 -14.29 0.54
C LYS A 57 -6.60 -14.41 2.04
N ARG A 58 -7.18 -13.55 2.86
CA ARG A 58 -6.97 -13.56 4.31
C ARG A 58 -7.85 -14.63 4.94
N GLU A 59 -7.32 -15.30 5.96
CA GLU A 59 -8.02 -16.35 6.67
C GLU A 59 -9.35 -15.87 7.27
N GLY A 60 -10.40 -16.64 7.03
CA GLY A 60 -11.76 -16.38 7.53
C GLY A 60 -12.51 -15.27 6.77
N VAL A 61 -11.94 -14.71 5.70
CA VAL A 61 -12.68 -13.79 4.82
C VAL A 61 -13.55 -14.58 3.86
N VAL A 62 -14.82 -14.19 3.78
CA VAL A 62 -15.84 -14.76 2.90
C VAL A 62 -16.32 -13.68 1.94
N ALA A 63 -16.48 -14.03 0.66
CA ALA A 63 -17.14 -13.19 -0.33
C ALA A 63 -18.60 -13.62 -0.51
N THR A 64 -19.48 -12.65 -0.70
CA THR A 64 -20.88 -12.87 -1.11
C THR A 64 -21.02 -12.71 -2.63
N ASP A 65 -22.15 -13.13 -3.18
CA ASP A 65 -22.48 -12.95 -4.61
C ASP A 65 -22.49 -11.48 -5.04
N SER A 66 -22.74 -10.55 -4.11
CA SER A 66 -22.69 -9.11 -4.36
C SER A 66 -21.26 -8.55 -4.49
N GLY A 67 -20.25 -9.35 -4.17
CA GLY A 67 -18.85 -8.93 -4.06
C GLY A 67 -18.47 -8.36 -2.69
N LEU A 68 -19.40 -8.22 -1.75
CA LEU A 68 -19.09 -7.86 -0.36
C LEU A 68 -18.18 -8.94 0.26
N GLN A 69 -17.12 -8.51 0.94
CA GLN A 69 -16.23 -9.37 1.70
C GLN A 69 -16.36 -9.07 3.19
N TYR A 70 -16.51 -10.11 4.02
CA TYR A 70 -16.59 -9.98 5.47
C TYR A 70 -15.83 -11.11 6.18
N LYS A 71 -15.51 -10.89 7.45
CA LYS A 71 -15.01 -11.92 8.36
C LYS A 71 -15.79 -11.80 9.66
N VAL A 72 -16.37 -12.90 10.13
CA VAL A 72 -16.97 -12.97 11.46
C VAL A 72 -15.83 -13.12 12.47
N LEU A 73 -15.71 -12.19 13.40
CA LEU A 73 -14.72 -12.25 14.49
C LEU A 73 -15.30 -12.96 15.71
N GLU A 74 -16.56 -12.69 16.01
CA GLU A 74 -17.30 -13.29 17.10
C GLU A 74 -18.73 -13.56 16.62
N GLN A 75 -19.18 -14.79 16.77
CA GLN A 75 -20.53 -15.21 16.39
C GLN A 75 -21.44 -15.09 17.61
N SER A 76 -22.55 -14.36 17.47
CA SER A 76 -23.61 -14.37 18.48
C SER A 76 -24.68 -15.40 18.11
N SER A 77 -25.41 -15.88 19.13
CA SER A 77 -26.63 -16.68 18.99
C SER A 77 -27.90 -15.82 18.95
N GLY A 78 -27.74 -14.50 18.90
CA GLY A 78 -28.86 -13.55 18.84
C GLY A 78 -29.56 -13.57 17.48
N CYS A 79 -30.71 -12.90 17.41
CA CYS A 79 -31.43 -12.75 16.15
C CYS A 79 -30.64 -11.90 15.15
N LYS A 80 -30.70 -12.29 13.88
CA LYS A 80 -30.25 -11.44 12.78
C LYS A 80 -31.30 -10.32 12.58
N PRO A 81 -30.90 -9.05 12.53
CA PRO A 81 -31.86 -7.97 12.35
C PRO A 81 -32.45 -7.98 10.93
N ASP A 82 -33.76 -7.77 10.82
CA ASP A 82 -34.42 -7.49 9.55
C ASP A 82 -33.99 -6.13 8.97
N PRO A 83 -34.04 -5.95 7.63
CA PRO A 83 -33.66 -4.68 6.99
C PRO A 83 -34.42 -3.45 7.49
N ASP A 84 -35.61 -3.59 8.05
CA ASP A 84 -36.41 -2.47 8.55
C ASP A 84 -36.13 -2.13 10.03
N TYR A 85 -35.25 -2.87 10.70
CA TYR A 85 -34.89 -2.60 12.09
C TYR A 85 -33.87 -1.48 12.26
N LYS A 86 -33.95 -0.88 13.46
CA LYS A 86 -32.91 0.02 13.97
C LYS A 86 -31.88 -0.80 14.74
N VAL A 87 -30.61 -0.68 14.34
CA VAL A 87 -29.48 -1.28 15.04
C VAL A 87 -28.70 -0.21 15.81
N THR A 88 -28.11 -0.60 16.94
CA THR A 88 -27.19 0.24 17.71
C THR A 88 -25.81 -0.39 17.65
N VAL A 89 -24.83 0.31 17.10
CA VAL A 89 -23.52 -0.27 16.81
C VAL A 89 -22.39 0.68 17.17
N HIS A 90 -21.29 0.09 17.65
CA HIS A 90 -19.99 0.74 17.53
C HIS A 90 -19.34 0.34 16.21
N TYR A 91 -18.70 1.30 15.54
CA TYR A 91 -18.03 1.08 14.27
C TYR A 91 -16.82 1.98 14.07
N LYS A 92 -15.95 1.56 13.14
CA LYS A 92 -14.82 2.35 12.63
C LYS A 92 -14.71 2.12 11.13
N MET A 93 -14.68 3.22 10.38
CA MET A 93 -14.58 3.21 8.93
C MET A 93 -13.20 3.73 8.51
N LEU A 94 -12.54 2.98 7.63
CA LEU A 94 -11.19 3.26 7.16
C LEU A 94 -11.18 3.48 5.64
N SER A 95 -10.36 4.42 5.17
CA SER A 95 -10.10 4.57 3.73
C SER A 95 -9.25 3.41 3.22
N ALA A 96 -9.66 2.77 2.12
CA ALA A 96 -8.87 1.73 1.48
C ALA A 96 -7.51 2.24 0.98
N LYS A 97 -7.45 3.49 0.49
CA LYS A 97 -6.25 4.13 -0.04
C LYS A 97 -5.27 4.54 1.06
N SER A 98 -5.71 5.36 2.02
CA SER A 98 -4.81 5.95 3.02
C SER A 98 -4.70 5.15 4.32
N LYS A 99 -5.57 4.16 4.53
CA LYS A 99 -5.75 3.42 5.80
C LYS A 99 -6.12 4.30 7.00
N LYS A 100 -6.42 5.59 6.78
CA LYS A 100 -6.85 6.50 7.84
C LYS A 100 -8.31 6.29 8.20
N ILE A 101 -8.63 6.56 9.46
CA ILE A 101 -10.01 6.67 9.93
C ILE A 101 -10.70 7.81 9.21
N ILE A 102 -11.85 7.51 8.60
CA ILE A 102 -12.73 8.52 7.99
C ILE A 102 -13.97 8.77 8.85
N ASP A 103 -14.37 7.79 9.66
CA ASP A 103 -15.43 7.91 10.64
C ASP A 103 -15.27 6.87 11.76
N SER A 104 -15.64 7.19 12.99
CA SER A 104 -15.54 6.27 14.13
C SER A 104 -16.47 6.69 15.26
N SER A 105 -17.45 5.84 15.59
CA SER A 105 -18.34 6.06 16.74
C SER A 105 -17.55 6.13 18.06
N TYR A 106 -16.47 5.34 18.17
CA TYR A 106 -15.58 5.36 19.34
C TYR A 106 -14.94 6.74 19.58
N GLN A 107 -14.64 7.51 18.53
CA GLN A 107 -14.04 8.84 18.67
C GLN A 107 -15.08 9.87 19.13
N ARG A 108 -16.37 9.59 18.92
CA ARG A 108 -17.49 10.39 19.45
C ARG A 108 -17.92 9.97 20.85
N GLY A 109 -17.37 8.89 21.41
CA GLY A 109 -17.63 8.44 22.77
C GLY A 109 -18.87 7.55 22.95
N GLY A 110 -19.53 7.10 21.89
CA GLY A 110 -20.75 6.28 22.00
C GLY A 110 -21.08 5.48 20.75
N PRO A 111 -22.02 4.53 20.84
CA PRO A 111 -22.55 3.83 19.67
C PRO A 111 -23.56 4.71 18.95
N ASP A 112 -23.72 4.48 17.65
CA ASP A 112 -24.71 5.18 16.83
C ASP A 112 -25.89 4.27 16.50
N LYS A 113 -27.04 4.89 16.20
CA LYS A 113 -28.28 4.20 15.83
C LYS A 113 -28.56 4.39 14.34
N PHE A 114 -28.74 3.27 13.63
CA PHE A 114 -29.01 3.28 12.20
C PHE A 114 -30.28 2.51 11.88
N LEU A 115 -31.10 3.06 10.98
CA LEU A 115 -32.16 2.31 10.32
C LEU A 115 -31.54 1.55 9.14
N LEU A 116 -31.50 0.21 9.20
CA LEU A 116 -30.78 -0.60 8.21
C LEU A 116 -31.23 -0.34 6.77
N SER A 117 -32.53 -0.12 6.55
CA SER A 117 -33.10 0.17 5.22
C SER A 117 -32.58 1.46 4.58
N LYS A 118 -32.01 2.38 5.37
CA LYS A 118 -31.39 3.63 4.91
C LYS A 118 -29.87 3.54 4.74
N MET A 119 -29.27 2.42 5.13
CA MET A 119 -27.83 2.20 4.98
C MET A 119 -27.46 1.76 3.56
N VAL A 120 -26.18 1.89 3.25
CA VAL A 120 -25.59 1.37 2.01
C VAL A 120 -25.79 -0.15 1.93
N LYS A 121 -25.90 -0.70 0.72
CA LYS A 121 -26.29 -2.10 0.49
C LYS A 121 -25.43 -3.11 1.26
N GLY A 122 -24.12 -2.87 1.42
CA GLY A 122 -23.24 -3.77 2.15
C GLY A 122 -23.46 -3.83 3.67
N TRP A 123 -24.28 -2.94 4.23
CA TRP A 123 -24.69 -2.93 5.65
C TRP A 123 -26.07 -3.58 5.87
N ARG A 124 -26.82 -3.84 4.80
CA ARG A 124 -28.16 -4.45 4.85
C ARG A 124 -28.09 -5.96 4.78
#